data_AF-A0A651DBP4-F1
#
_entry.id   AF-A0A651DBP4-F1
#
_cell.length_a   1.000
_cell.length_b   1.000
_cell.length_c   1.000
_cell.angle_alpha   90.00
_cell.angle_beta   90.00
_cell.angle_gamma   90.00
#
_symmetry.space_group_name_H-M   'P 1'
#
loop_
_entity.id
_entity.type
_entity.pdbx_description
1 polymer ?
#
loop_
_entity_poly.entity_id
_entity_poly.type
_entity_poly.pdbx_seq_one_letter_code
_entity_poly.pdbx_strand_id
1 'polypeptide(L)'
;MNPLSLTDSLPHDLDNALLVGRVWLEGANPGPALVTVHDGKVIDLTAFGPTMADLLERDDLIDVVRRGEGANLGSVESLVANSQISPPQAPYLLAPCDVQAVKACGVTFAVSLLERVIEEQAGGDPAKAVELRDDLQALIGTDLSKIKPGSDEAMSLKKALQARGGWSQYMEVGIGPDAEVFTKAQPLSSVGFGTT
;
A
#
# COMPACT_ATOMS: atom_id res chain seq x y z
N MET A 1 13.15 -16.93 -7.63
CA MET A 1 12.09 -16.99 -6.59
C MET A 1 11.30 -18.27 -6.80
N ASN A 2 10.86 -18.94 -5.73
CA ASN A 2 9.92 -20.05 -5.89
C ASN A 2 8.56 -19.48 -6.33
N PRO A 3 7.85 -20.12 -7.28
CA PRO A 3 6.53 -19.67 -7.66
C PRO A 3 5.58 -19.72 -6.45
N LEU A 4 4.80 -18.67 -6.28
CA LEU A 4 3.73 -18.59 -5.31
C LEU A 4 2.64 -19.59 -5.67
N SER A 5 2.09 -20.26 -4.65
CA SER A 5 0.96 -21.16 -4.82
C SER A 5 -0.30 -20.36 -5.17
N LEU A 6 -1.30 -21.03 -5.72
CA LEU A 6 -2.61 -20.42 -6.00
C LEU A 6 -3.25 -19.89 -4.71
N THR A 7 -3.17 -20.66 -3.63
CA THR A 7 -3.71 -20.30 -2.31
C THR A 7 -3.02 -19.11 -1.66
N ASP A 8 -1.74 -18.86 -1.99
CA ASP A 8 -1.03 -17.66 -1.53
C ASP A 8 -1.30 -16.44 -2.43
N SER A 9 -1.84 -16.65 -3.63
CA SER A 9 -2.03 -15.63 -4.64
C SER A 9 -3.47 -15.12 -4.75
N LEU A 10 -4.44 -15.91 -4.27
CA LEU A 10 -5.87 -15.61 -4.34
C LEU A 10 -6.51 -15.61 -2.94
N PRO A 11 -7.59 -14.84 -2.75
CA PRO A 11 -8.30 -14.84 -1.47
C PRO A 11 -8.92 -16.21 -1.17
N HIS A 12 -9.03 -16.54 0.12
CA HIS A 12 -9.62 -17.81 0.58
C HIS A 12 -11.11 -17.95 0.25
N ASP A 13 -11.81 -16.84 0.04
CA ASP A 13 -13.23 -16.76 -0.30
C ASP A 13 -13.45 -16.42 -1.78
N LEU A 14 -12.58 -16.92 -2.67
CA LEU A 14 -12.60 -16.65 -4.11
C LEU A 14 -14.00 -16.75 -4.74
N ASP A 15 -14.80 -17.74 -4.34
CA ASP A 15 -16.16 -17.97 -4.87
C ASP A 15 -17.15 -16.82 -4.53
N ASN A 16 -16.85 -16.02 -3.50
CA ASN A 16 -17.68 -14.88 -3.07
C ASN A 16 -17.00 -13.52 -3.34
N ALA A 17 -15.70 -13.51 -3.62
CA ALA A 17 -14.94 -12.30 -3.81
C ALA A 17 -15.25 -11.65 -5.17
N LEU A 18 -15.42 -10.32 -5.17
CA LEU A 18 -15.45 -9.54 -6.41
C LEU A 18 -14.05 -9.05 -6.69
N LEU A 19 -13.37 -9.71 -7.63
CA LEU A 19 -12.01 -9.39 -8.01
C LEU A 19 -12.00 -8.59 -9.31
N VAL A 20 -11.20 -7.53 -9.35
CA VAL A 20 -10.87 -6.81 -10.57
C VAL A 20 -9.36 -6.71 -10.71
N GLY A 21 -8.87 -6.80 -11.93
CA GLY A 21 -7.44 -6.76 -12.21
C GLY A 21 -7.16 -6.29 -13.62
N ARG A 22 -5.88 -6.33 -13.96
CA ARG A 22 -5.38 -5.97 -15.29
C ARG A 22 -4.50 -7.10 -15.80
N VAL A 23 -4.63 -7.41 -17.08
CA VAL A 23 -3.79 -8.40 -17.77
C VAL A 23 -3.24 -7.80 -19.05
N TRP A 24 -2.10 -8.32 -19.51
CA TRP A 24 -1.65 -8.09 -20.87
C TRP A 24 -2.22 -9.19 -21.77
N LEU A 25 -2.86 -8.79 -22.88
CA LEU A 25 -3.33 -9.69 -23.92
C LEU A 25 -2.43 -9.60 -25.15
N GLU A 26 -2.24 -10.74 -25.79
CA GLU A 26 -1.73 -10.85 -27.17
C GLU A 26 -2.89 -11.15 -28.13
N GLY A 27 -2.63 -11.09 -29.44
CA GLY A 27 -3.59 -11.44 -30.48
C GLY A 27 -3.95 -10.25 -31.37
N ALA A 28 -5.23 -10.17 -31.76
CA ALA A 28 -5.70 -9.19 -32.75
C ALA A 28 -5.61 -7.74 -32.25
N ASN A 29 -5.84 -7.53 -30.95
CA ASN A 29 -5.73 -6.23 -30.28
C ASN A 29 -4.80 -6.40 -29.07
N PRO A 30 -3.47 -6.42 -29.27
CA PRO A 30 -2.53 -6.62 -28.17
C PRO A 30 -2.52 -5.40 -27.25
N GLY A 31 -2.50 -5.62 -25.93
CA GLY A 31 -2.47 -4.53 -24.97
C GLY A 31 -3.05 -4.89 -23.60
N PRO A 32 -3.09 -3.90 -22.68
CA PRO A 32 -3.71 -4.08 -21.38
C PRO A 32 -5.22 -4.25 -21.50
N ALA A 33 -5.78 -5.17 -20.71
CA ALA A 33 -7.21 -5.42 -20.59
C ALA A 33 -7.61 -5.46 -19.12
N LEU A 34 -8.85 -5.06 -18.82
CA LEU A 34 -9.45 -5.20 -17.50
C LEU A 34 -10.03 -6.60 -17.37
N VAL A 35 -9.92 -7.20 -16.19
CA VAL A 35 -10.48 -8.53 -15.93
C VAL A 35 -11.19 -8.62 -14.61
N THR A 36 -12.12 -9.58 -14.52
CA THR A 36 -12.61 -10.12 -13.26
C THR A 36 -12.36 -11.63 -13.18
N VAL A 37 -12.48 -12.20 -11.99
CA VAL A 37 -12.47 -13.64 -11.77
C VAL A 37 -13.86 -14.07 -11.30
N HIS A 38 -14.46 -15.02 -12.02
CA HIS A 38 -15.78 -15.57 -11.73
C HIS A 38 -15.76 -17.08 -11.94
N ASP A 39 -16.11 -17.87 -10.93
CA ASP A 39 -16.04 -19.35 -10.95
C ASP A 39 -14.69 -19.89 -11.45
N GLY A 40 -13.57 -19.30 -10.98
CA GLY A 40 -12.22 -19.65 -11.40
C GLY A 40 -11.84 -19.25 -12.83
N LYS A 41 -12.73 -18.57 -13.56
CA LYS A 41 -12.47 -18.09 -14.93
C LYS A 41 -12.11 -16.62 -14.92
N VAL A 42 -11.17 -16.26 -15.78
CA VAL A 42 -10.77 -14.88 -16.02
C VAL A 42 -11.62 -14.32 -17.15
N ILE A 43 -12.36 -13.26 -16.87
CA ILE A 43 -13.30 -12.65 -17.81
C ILE A 43 -12.87 -11.24 -18.17
N ASP A 44 -12.84 -10.92 -19.46
CA ASP A 44 -12.50 -9.59 -19.99
C ASP A 44 -13.61 -8.56 -19.72
N LEU A 45 -13.29 -7.51 -18.98
CA LEU A 45 -14.18 -6.38 -18.67
C LEU A 45 -13.84 -5.10 -19.46
N THR A 46 -12.95 -5.16 -20.44
CA THR A 46 -12.46 -3.97 -21.16
C THR A 46 -13.56 -3.21 -21.90
N ALA A 47 -14.68 -3.88 -22.24
CA ALA A 47 -15.86 -3.22 -22.81
C ALA A 47 -16.53 -2.20 -21.85
N PHE A 48 -16.26 -2.30 -20.54
CA PHE A 48 -16.83 -1.43 -19.51
C PHE A 48 -15.94 -0.23 -19.15
N GLY A 49 -14.73 -0.14 -19.73
CA GLY A 49 -13.80 0.97 -19.56
C GLY A 49 -12.37 0.60 -19.98
N PRO A 50 -11.57 1.52 -20.53
CA PRO A 50 -10.21 1.22 -20.96
C PRO A 50 -9.19 1.15 -19.80
N THR A 51 -9.53 1.69 -18.62
CA THR A 51 -8.65 1.72 -17.44
C THR A 51 -9.37 1.28 -16.17
N MET A 52 -8.60 0.82 -15.18
CA MET A 52 -9.06 0.53 -13.83
C MET A 52 -9.65 1.78 -13.18
N ALA A 53 -9.12 2.98 -13.47
CA ALA A 53 -9.75 4.22 -13.01
C ALA A 53 -11.16 4.37 -13.57
N ASP A 54 -11.35 4.16 -14.88
CA ASP A 54 -12.68 4.23 -15.51
C ASP A 54 -13.63 3.19 -14.92
N LEU A 55 -13.15 1.97 -14.67
CA LEU A 55 -13.96 0.91 -14.07
C LEU A 55 -14.38 1.26 -12.63
N LEU A 56 -13.47 1.78 -11.81
CA LEU A 56 -13.72 2.13 -10.41
C LEU A 56 -14.62 3.37 -10.24
N GLU A 57 -14.68 4.26 -11.23
CA GLU A 57 -15.56 5.44 -11.23
C GLU A 57 -17.02 5.11 -11.62
N ARG A 58 -17.32 3.86 -11.99
CA ARG A 58 -18.69 3.47 -12.38
C ARG A 58 -19.61 3.31 -11.17
N ASP A 59 -20.80 3.90 -11.28
CA ASP A 59 -21.88 3.70 -10.31
C ASP A 59 -22.35 2.23 -10.23
N ASP A 60 -22.27 1.49 -11.34
CA ASP A 60 -22.72 0.10 -11.47
C ASP A 60 -21.58 -0.94 -11.37
N LEU A 61 -20.40 -0.54 -10.85
CA LEU A 61 -19.20 -1.37 -10.75
C LEU A 61 -19.50 -2.78 -10.19
N ILE A 62 -20.20 -2.85 -9.06
CA ILE A 62 -20.49 -4.11 -8.38
C ILE A 62 -21.30 -5.06 -9.28
N ASP A 63 -22.28 -4.53 -10.02
CA ASP A 63 -23.11 -5.33 -10.92
C ASP A 63 -22.33 -5.80 -12.15
N VAL A 64 -21.49 -4.94 -12.73
CA VAL A 64 -20.62 -5.28 -13.87
C VAL A 64 -19.68 -6.43 -13.51
N VAL A 65 -18.98 -6.31 -12.37
CA VAL A 65 -18.01 -7.32 -11.91
C VAL A 65 -18.72 -8.62 -11.56
N ARG A 66 -19.88 -8.55 -10.89
CA ARG A 66 -20.64 -9.75 -10.50
C ARG A 66 -21.20 -10.51 -11.71
N ARG A 67 -21.65 -9.81 -12.76
CA ARG A 67 -22.20 -10.44 -13.95
C ARG A 67 -21.12 -11.06 -14.83
N GLY A 68 -19.94 -10.42 -14.93
CA GLY A 68 -18.83 -10.94 -15.72
C GLY A 68 -19.24 -11.26 -17.17
N GLU A 69 -19.89 -10.34 -17.87
CA GLU A 69 -20.45 -10.55 -19.22
C GLU A 69 -19.42 -10.43 -20.36
N GLY A 70 -18.19 -10.87 -20.12
CA GLY A 70 -17.06 -10.70 -21.02
C GLY A 70 -16.60 -11.98 -21.75
N ALA A 71 -15.56 -11.83 -22.56
CA ALA A 71 -14.87 -12.97 -23.13
C ALA A 71 -14.12 -13.74 -22.04
N ASN A 72 -14.24 -15.08 -22.05
CA ASN A 72 -13.45 -15.94 -21.19
C ASN A 72 -12.01 -16.03 -21.72
N LEU A 73 -11.05 -15.59 -20.91
CA LEU A 73 -9.62 -15.56 -21.21
C LEU A 73 -8.87 -16.79 -20.70
N GLY A 74 -9.57 -17.71 -20.01
CA GLY A 74 -9.01 -18.94 -19.46
C GLY A 74 -9.23 -19.06 -17.96
N SER A 75 -8.47 -19.95 -17.33
CA SER A 75 -8.54 -20.19 -15.89
C SER A 75 -7.65 -19.21 -15.11
N VAL A 76 -8.04 -18.88 -13.88
CA VAL A 76 -7.24 -18.04 -12.98
C VAL A 76 -5.93 -18.72 -12.60
N GLU A 77 -5.93 -20.05 -12.54
CA GLU A 77 -4.75 -20.88 -12.31
C GLU A 77 -3.74 -20.72 -13.44
N SER A 78 -4.19 -20.80 -14.70
CA SER A 78 -3.32 -20.55 -15.86
C SER A 78 -2.79 -19.12 -15.85
N LEU A 79 -3.61 -18.13 -15.50
CA LEU A 79 -3.18 -16.72 -15.43
C LEU A 79 -2.08 -16.51 -14.38
N VAL A 80 -2.25 -17.05 -13.17
CA VAL A 80 -1.26 -16.96 -12.09
C VAL A 80 0.03 -17.69 -12.47
N ALA A 81 -0.07 -18.86 -13.12
CA ALA A 81 1.09 -19.60 -13.59
C ALA A 81 1.85 -18.83 -14.69
N ASN A 82 1.14 -18.37 -15.72
CA ASN A 82 1.66 -17.59 -16.85
C ASN A 82 2.44 -16.35 -16.41
N SER A 83 1.96 -15.67 -15.37
CA SER A 83 2.55 -14.43 -14.85
C SER A 83 3.88 -14.64 -14.12
N GLN A 84 4.19 -15.87 -13.71
CA GLN A 84 5.40 -16.20 -12.95
C GLN A 84 6.51 -16.80 -13.83
N ILE A 85 6.25 -17.00 -15.13
CA ILE A 85 7.24 -17.43 -16.10
C ILE A 85 8.10 -16.22 -16.48
N SER A 86 9.39 -16.45 -16.81
CA SER A 86 10.29 -15.39 -17.28
C SER A 86 10.84 -15.75 -18.67
N PRO A 87 10.48 -15.02 -19.74
CA PRO A 87 9.49 -13.93 -19.77
C PRO A 87 8.05 -14.44 -19.55
N PRO A 88 7.12 -13.58 -19.09
CA PRO A 88 5.75 -13.99 -18.83
C PRO A 88 5.02 -14.37 -20.12
N GLN A 89 4.05 -15.28 -20.02
CA GLN A 89 3.25 -15.77 -21.15
C GLN A 89 1.87 -15.11 -21.16
N ALA A 90 1.40 -14.56 -22.27
CA ALA A 90 0.06 -13.97 -22.32
C ALA A 90 -1.07 -15.03 -22.24
N PRO A 91 -2.20 -14.77 -21.55
CA PRO A 91 -2.43 -13.61 -20.70
C PRO A 91 -1.62 -13.70 -19.39
N TYR A 92 -1.05 -12.57 -18.97
CA TYR A 92 -0.34 -12.43 -17.69
C TYR A 92 -0.78 -11.16 -16.95
N LEU A 93 -0.65 -11.18 -15.63
CA LEU A 93 -1.07 -10.10 -14.73
C LEU A 93 -0.19 -8.86 -14.89
N LEU A 94 -0.84 -7.71 -14.98
CA LEU A 94 -0.24 -6.40 -14.83
C LEU A 94 -0.47 -5.89 -13.40
N ALA A 95 0.19 -4.78 -13.04
CA ALA A 95 -0.18 -4.07 -11.82
C ALA A 95 -1.68 -3.68 -11.88
N PRO A 96 -2.44 -3.87 -10.78
CA PRO A 96 -3.88 -3.62 -10.79
C PRO A 96 -4.20 -2.13 -10.95
N CYS A 97 -3.31 -1.24 -10.50
CA CYS A 97 -3.40 0.19 -10.78
C CYS A 97 -2.80 0.54 -12.15
N ASP A 98 -3.39 1.52 -12.83
CA ASP A 98 -2.87 2.17 -14.04
C ASP A 98 -2.53 3.63 -13.80
N VAL A 99 -3.52 4.52 -13.90
CA VAL A 99 -3.31 5.97 -13.85
C VAL A 99 -3.26 6.49 -12.42
N GLN A 100 -3.54 5.64 -11.44
CA GLN A 100 -3.46 5.99 -10.03
C GLN A 100 -2.00 6.08 -9.56
N ALA A 101 -1.67 7.15 -8.86
CA ALA A 101 -0.40 7.25 -8.14
C ALA A 101 -0.38 6.26 -6.97
N VAL A 102 0.70 5.48 -6.85
CA VAL A 102 0.88 4.62 -5.67
C VAL A 102 1.39 5.47 -4.52
N LYS A 103 0.62 5.49 -3.44
CA LYS A 103 0.98 6.19 -2.22
C LYS A 103 1.32 5.19 -1.11
N ALA A 104 2.37 5.48 -0.36
CA ALA A 104 2.62 4.81 0.90
C ALA A 104 2.17 5.73 2.03
N CYS A 105 1.23 5.23 2.82
CA CYS A 105 0.78 5.87 4.04
C CYS A 105 1.43 5.13 5.21
N GLY A 106 2.24 5.82 6.00
CA GLY A 106 2.93 5.22 7.12
C GLY A 106 2.99 6.19 8.28
N VAL A 107 2.83 5.67 9.49
CA VAL A 107 3.30 6.37 10.68
C VAL A 107 4.77 6.01 10.82
N THR A 108 5.65 7.01 10.74
CA THR A 108 7.04 6.80 11.13
C THR A 108 7.08 6.32 12.58
N PHE A 109 7.98 5.40 12.93
CA PHE A 109 8.13 4.94 14.31
C PHE A 109 8.44 6.14 15.20
N ALA A 110 7.46 6.54 16.04
CA ALA A 110 7.57 7.67 16.96
C ALA A 110 8.86 7.59 17.80
N VAL A 111 9.22 6.36 18.19
CA VAL A 111 10.45 6.02 18.93
C VAL A 111 11.70 6.47 18.17
N SER A 112 11.81 6.13 16.88
CA SER A 112 12.98 6.49 16.07
C SER A 112 13.09 7.99 15.84
N LEU A 113 11.96 8.70 15.77
CA LEU A 113 11.95 10.17 15.71
C LEU A 113 12.41 10.79 17.03
N LEU A 114 11.91 10.28 18.15
CA LEU A 114 12.28 10.79 19.48
C LEU A 114 13.75 10.59 19.78
N GLU A 115 14.31 9.42 19.46
CA GLU A 115 15.75 9.18 19.65
C GLU A 115 16.61 10.13 18.80
N ARG A 116 16.20 10.41 17.54
CA ARG A 116 16.91 11.42 16.72
C ARG A 116 16.87 12.81 17.34
N VAL A 117 15.72 13.22 17.89
CA VAL A 117 15.57 14.53 18.56
C VAL A 117 16.43 14.60 19.81
N ILE A 118 16.49 13.51 20.58
CA ILE A 118 17.36 13.43 21.77
C ILE A 118 18.82 13.55 21.36
N GLU A 119 19.26 12.82 20.33
CA GLU A 119 20.64 12.89 19.82
C GLU A 119 21.01 14.30 19.31
N GLU A 120 20.12 14.94 18.54
CA GLU A 120 20.35 16.28 17.98
C GLU A 120 20.45 17.34 19.08
N GLN A 121 19.56 17.30 20.08
CA GLN A 121 19.56 18.23 21.21
C GLN A 121 20.73 17.99 22.18
N ALA A 122 21.13 16.73 22.35
CA ALA A 122 22.28 16.38 23.16
C ALA A 122 23.61 16.81 22.50
N GLY A 123 23.64 16.98 21.17
CA GLY A 123 24.84 17.38 20.45
C GLY A 123 25.99 16.38 20.61
N GLY A 124 25.67 15.09 20.79
CA GLY A 124 26.62 14.02 21.05
C GLY A 124 27.09 13.89 22.51
N ASP A 125 26.56 14.67 23.45
CA ASP A 125 26.84 14.53 24.89
C ASP A 125 25.96 13.42 25.52
N PRO A 126 26.54 12.29 25.96
CA PRO A 126 25.76 11.18 26.50
C PRO A 126 25.01 11.53 27.79
N ALA A 127 25.55 12.42 28.62
CA ALA A 127 24.92 12.80 29.89
C ALA A 127 23.66 13.62 29.64
N LYS A 128 23.73 14.59 28.70
CA LYS A 128 22.56 15.37 28.27
C LYS A 128 21.49 14.50 27.60
N ALA A 129 21.91 13.49 26.81
CA ALA A 129 20.96 12.58 26.18
C ALA A 129 20.16 11.76 27.21
N VAL A 130 20.81 11.33 28.30
CA VAL A 130 20.13 10.64 29.41
C VAL A 130 19.18 11.59 30.14
N GLU A 131 19.66 12.77 30.53
CA GLU A 131 18.84 13.78 31.21
C GLU A 131 17.59 14.15 30.40
N LEU A 132 17.74 14.38 29.09
CA LEU A 132 16.62 14.69 28.20
C LEU A 132 15.62 13.54 28.06
N ARG A 133 16.11 12.29 28.05
CA ARG A 133 15.24 11.10 27.98
C ARG A 133 14.43 10.93 29.26
N ASP A 134 15.06 11.06 30.42
CA ASP A 134 14.42 10.96 31.73
C ASP A 134 13.35 12.06 31.90
N ASP A 135 13.67 13.29 31.49
CA ASP A 135 12.75 14.43 31.47
C ASP A 135 11.49 14.17 30.62
N LEU A 136 11.69 13.68 29.40
CA LEU A 136 10.59 13.37 28.48
C LEU A 136 9.72 12.24 29.03
N GLN A 137 10.34 11.22 29.62
CA GLN A 137 9.62 10.09 30.22
C GLN A 137 8.83 10.50 31.47
N ALA A 138 9.38 11.36 32.32
CA ALA A 138 8.71 11.89 33.52
C ALA A 138 7.48 12.74 33.16
N LEU A 139 7.53 13.47 32.05
CA LEU A 139 6.44 14.34 31.63
C LEU A 139 5.24 13.58 31.03
N ILE A 140 5.48 12.46 30.36
CA ILE A 140 4.42 11.67 29.71
C ILE A 140 3.87 10.59 30.64
N GLY A 141 4.70 10.09 31.57
CA GLY A 141 4.30 9.05 32.53
C GLY A 141 4.19 7.65 31.93
N THR A 142 4.64 7.46 30.69
CA THR A 142 4.64 6.18 29.99
C THR A 142 5.94 5.95 29.24
N ASP A 143 6.23 4.69 28.94
CA ASP A 143 7.32 4.29 28.06
C ASP A 143 7.16 4.93 26.66
N LEU A 144 8.14 5.78 26.27
CA LEU A 144 8.17 6.47 24.98
C LEU A 144 8.04 5.50 23.79
N SER A 145 8.47 4.25 23.96
CA SER A 145 8.39 3.22 22.92
C SER A 145 6.97 2.79 22.57
N LYS A 146 6.00 3.09 23.44
CA LYS A 146 4.60 2.68 23.33
C LYS A 146 3.64 3.80 22.92
N ILE A 147 4.17 5.00 22.66
CA ILE A 147 3.36 6.14 22.25
C ILE A 147 2.71 5.84 20.90
N LYS A 148 1.38 5.95 20.85
CA LYS A 148 0.61 5.82 19.62
C LYS A 148 0.46 7.21 18.99
N PRO A 149 0.80 7.38 17.70
CA PRO A 149 0.56 8.64 16.99
C PRO A 149 -0.90 9.10 17.13
N GLY A 150 -1.09 10.39 17.39
CA GLY A 150 -2.41 11.01 17.60
C GLY A 150 -3.07 10.72 18.96
N SER A 151 -2.45 9.97 19.88
CA SER A 151 -3.00 9.75 21.23
C SER A 151 -2.87 10.98 22.13
N ASP A 152 -3.59 10.98 23.25
CA ASP A 152 -3.50 12.07 24.24
C ASP A 152 -2.07 12.23 24.80
N GLU A 153 -1.35 11.13 24.98
CA GLU A 153 0.06 11.11 25.38
C GLU A 153 0.96 11.74 24.30
N ALA A 154 0.74 11.37 23.02
CA ALA A 154 1.47 11.92 21.89
C ALA A 154 1.26 13.44 21.75
N MET A 155 0.02 13.90 21.94
CA MET A 155 -0.31 15.33 21.89
C MET A 155 0.22 16.10 23.09
N SER A 156 0.31 15.45 24.26
CA SER A 156 0.95 16.04 25.46
C SER A 156 2.45 16.18 25.27
N LEU A 157 3.10 15.16 24.72
CA LEU A 157 4.52 15.19 24.31
C LEU A 157 4.78 16.30 23.28
N LYS A 158 3.94 16.42 22.24
CA LYS A 158 4.01 17.49 21.25
C LYS A 158 4.01 18.88 21.91
N LYS A 159 3.06 19.14 22.82
CA LYS A 159 2.99 20.41 23.55
C LYS A 159 4.26 20.68 24.37
N ALA A 160 4.80 19.67 25.03
CA ALA A 160 6.01 19.81 25.83
C ALA A 160 7.25 20.11 24.99
N LEU A 161 7.41 19.42 23.86
CA LEU A 161 8.50 19.68 22.92
C LEU A 161 8.40 21.09 22.30
N GLN A 162 7.18 21.55 21.96
CA GLN A 162 6.93 22.90 21.47
C GLN A 162 7.31 23.96 22.51
N ALA A 163 6.92 23.78 23.77
CA ALA A 163 7.23 24.71 24.85
C ALA A 163 8.75 24.84 25.10
N ARG A 164 9.53 23.81 24.76
CA ARG A 164 10.99 23.77 24.93
C ARG A 164 11.76 24.14 23.65
N GLY A 165 11.07 24.45 22.55
CA GLY A 165 11.70 24.73 21.25
C GLY A 165 12.32 23.51 20.55
N GLY A 166 12.04 22.29 21.03
CA GLY A 166 12.54 21.03 20.47
C GLY A 166 11.61 20.41 19.43
N TRP A 167 10.51 21.07 19.07
CA TRP A 167 9.55 20.58 18.08
C TRP A 167 9.96 20.94 16.65
N SER A 168 9.90 19.97 15.74
CA SER A 168 10.03 20.20 14.30
C SER A 168 8.81 19.69 13.55
N GLN A 169 8.54 20.23 12.36
CA GLN A 169 7.45 19.74 11.50
C GLN A 169 7.63 18.28 11.09
N TYR A 170 8.86 17.79 11.06
CA TYR A 170 9.19 16.39 10.81
C TYR A 170 8.74 15.46 11.96
N MET A 171 8.38 15.98 13.13
CA MET A 171 7.79 15.18 14.21
C MET A 171 6.28 15.03 14.08
N GLU A 172 5.62 15.92 13.33
CA GLU A 172 4.18 15.84 13.09
C GLU A 172 3.82 14.52 12.42
N VAL A 173 4.69 14.02 11.54
CA VAL A 173 4.46 12.81 10.73
C VAL A 173 4.56 11.48 11.51
N GLY A 174 5.07 11.50 12.74
CA GLY A 174 5.13 10.30 13.58
C GLY A 174 4.57 10.45 14.99
N ILE A 175 4.16 11.65 15.40
CA ILE A 175 3.50 11.91 16.69
C ILE A 175 2.09 12.46 16.49
N GLY A 176 1.87 13.24 15.42
CA GLY A 176 0.57 13.84 15.10
C GLY A 176 -0.48 12.79 14.71
N PRO A 177 -1.75 13.22 14.61
CA PRO A 177 -2.87 12.35 14.23
C PRO A 177 -2.89 11.99 12.74
N ASP A 178 -2.20 12.76 11.91
CA ASP A 178 -2.22 12.63 10.46
C ASP A 178 -1.09 11.71 9.97
N ALA A 179 -1.43 10.79 9.05
CA ALA A 179 -0.45 9.91 8.45
C ALA A 179 0.42 10.66 7.43
N GLU A 180 1.71 10.34 7.39
CA GLU A 180 2.57 10.80 6.31
C GLU A 180 2.24 10.06 5.02
N VAL A 181 2.13 10.80 3.93
CA VAL A 181 1.78 10.24 2.63
C VAL A 181 2.87 10.57 1.61
N PHE A 182 3.54 9.53 1.13
CA PHE A 182 4.56 9.64 0.09
C PHE A 182 4.06 9.08 -1.23
N THR A 183 4.26 9.81 -2.32
CA THR A 183 4.15 9.25 -3.67
C THR A 183 5.34 8.34 -3.92
N LYS A 184 5.10 7.04 -4.13
CA LYS A 184 6.14 6.03 -4.33
C LYS A 184 6.36 5.67 -5.79
N ALA A 185 5.33 5.80 -6.61
CA ALA A 185 5.41 5.53 -8.04
C ALA A 185 4.54 6.52 -8.83
N GLN A 186 5.00 6.83 -10.05
CA GLN A 186 4.24 7.61 -11.01
C GLN A 186 3.15 6.73 -11.64
N PRO A 187 2.09 7.33 -12.22
CA PRO A 187 1.13 6.60 -13.03
C PRO A 187 1.83 5.69 -14.05
N LEU A 188 1.32 4.46 -14.23
CA LEU A 188 1.82 3.43 -15.14
C LEU A 188 3.26 2.92 -14.86
N SER A 189 3.88 3.26 -13.71
CA SER A 189 5.24 2.79 -13.38
C SER A 189 5.27 1.55 -12.49
N SER A 190 4.12 1.03 -12.07
CA SER A 190 4.02 -0.18 -11.24
C SER A 190 4.34 -1.44 -12.05
N VAL A 191 5.12 -2.35 -11.46
CA VAL A 191 5.45 -3.65 -12.07
C VAL A 191 4.40 -4.71 -11.71
N GLY A 192 4.17 -5.65 -12.64
CA GLY A 192 3.16 -6.70 -12.49
C GLY A 192 3.62 -7.86 -11.59
N PHE A 193 2.65 -8.68 -11.18
CA PHE A 193 2.90 -9.89 -10.40
C PHE A 193 3.88 -10.83 -11.10
N GLY A 194 4.78 -11.46 -10.34
CA GLY A 194 5.78 -12.41 -10.88
C GLY A 194 6.96 -11.76 -11.61
N THR A 195 7.00 -10.43 -11.74
CA THR A 195 8.15 -9.71 -12.30
C THR A 195 9.33 -9.73 -11.34
N THR A 196 10.53 -10.06 -11.84
CA THR A 196 11.79 -10.10 -11.07
C THR A 196 12.81 -9.12 -11.62
#